data_AF-A0A926BMA1-F1
#
_entry.id   AF-A0A926BMA1-F1
#
_cell.length_a   1.000
_cell.length_b   1.000
_cell.length_c   1.000
_cell.angle_alpha   90.00
_cell.angle_beta   90.00
_cell.angle_gamma   90.00
#
_symmetry.space_group_name_H-M   'P 1'
#
loop_
_entity.id
_entity.type
_entity.pdbx_description
1 polymer ?
#
loop_
_entity_poly.entity_id
_entity_poly.type
_entity_poly.pdbx_seq_one_letter_code
_entity_poly.pdbx_strand_id
1 'polypeptide(L)'
;DVLFSLTVFYAAKKLLNLLGTVVNIRDPGPNEYGDGAAQFPYTGYQAWGAWLTVGIAVIITGLPYFRAYIDRAFSGDPTGADAGEILTARQALAGFIVGFAALCGIVVALGAPVWLPVIFLGIYVLIMLALSRMEAETAVLSPLLAWVSPQAILTGVAGTAAFSHTELTQIASLSWFNLDYRAAAMPQQLQAMVALRRANVRQLSPLAGVLMLSGAVGIVSCVLFDLQLYYTLGAETPNINGYRVTMGNVPWWNLQGWLAQPKPPDAATFGGMAAGSAVTILLTFLRSRIAGFPLSPAAYVLSTTWANEAFWFDLFLAWIIKSLTLRYGGIARYRAALPFFLGLILGDFVTGAAWNLFGAVSGLTLFRTFPN
;
A
#
# COMPACT_ATOMS: atom_id res chain seq x y z
N ASP A 1 7.45 -12.03 -16.54
CA ASP A 1 7.25 -12.76 -15.26
C ASP A 1 6.18 -12.13 -14.40
N VAL A 2 6.39 -10.94 -13.82
CA VAL A 2 5.40 -10.32 -12.90
C VAL A 2 4.06 -10.02 -13.58
N LEU A 3 4.07 -9.33 -14.74
CA LEU A 3 2.83 -9.01 -15.48
C LEU A 3 2.02 -10.27 -15.84
N PHE A 4 2.71 -11.32 -16.33
CA PHE A 4 2.09 -12.61 -16.63
C PHE A 4 1.45 -13.24 -15.38
N SER A 5 2.20 -13.25 -14.28
CA SER A 5 1.73 -13.82 -13.01
C SER A 5 0.49 -13.08 -12.49
N LEU A 6 0.44 -11.74 -12.60
CA LEU A 6 -0.70 -10.93 -12.20
C LEU A 6 -1.98 -11.32 -12.96
N THR A 7 -1.87 -11.52 -14.28
CA THR A 7 -3.00 -12.02 -15.09
C THR A 7 -3.41 -13.43 -14.70
N VAL A 8 -2.44 -14.33 -14.45
CA VAL A 8 -2.73 -15.71 -14.04
C VAL A 8 -3.44 -15.74 -12.69
N PHE A 9 -2.97 -14.97 -11.70
CA PHE A 9 -3.61 -14.92 -10.39
C PHE A 9 -4.98 -14.24 -10.44
N TYR A 10 -5.16 -13.23 -11.30
CA TYR A 10 -6.48 -12.66 -11.57
C TYR A 10 -7.44 -13.73 -12.09
N ALA A 11 -7.06 -14.47 -13.14
CA ALA A 11 -7.88 -15.52 -13.73
C ALA A 11 -8.17 -16.66 -12.74
N ALA A 12 -7.16 -17.10 -11.98
CA ALA A 12 -7.31 -18.11 -10.94
C ALA A 12 -8.30 -17.67 -9.85
N LYS A 13 -8.22 -16.41 -9.40
CA LYS A 13 -9.16 -15.84 -8.43
C LYS A 13 -10.58 -15.80 -8.98
N LYS A 14 -10.79 -15.33 -10.22
CA LYS A 14 -12.13 -15.33 -10.84
C LYS A 14 -12.70 -16.73 -11.03
N LEU A 15 -11.85 -17.70 -11.39
CA LEU A 15 -12.26 -19.11 -11.48
C LEU A 15 -12.67 -19.67 -10.11
N LEU A 16 -11.90 -19.40 -9.05
CA LEU A 16 -12.25 -19.81 -7.69
C LEU A 16 -13.55 -19.16 -7.21
N ASN A 17 -13.79 -17.90 -7.56
CA ASN A 17 -15.05 -17.23 -7.26
C ASN A 17 -16.22 -17.92 -7.97
N LEU A 18 -16.09 -18.18 -9.28
CA LEU A 18 -17.11 -18.87 -10.07
C LEU A 18 -17.40 -20.26 -9.51
N LEU A 19 -16.36 -21.04 -9.24
CA LEU A 19 -16.49 -22.37 -8.63
C LEU A 19 -17.19 -22.27 -7.28
N GLY A 20 -16.76 -21.35 -6.42
CA GLY A 20 -17.36 -21.11 -5.11
C GLY A 20 -18.86 -20.82 -5.18
N THR A 21 -19.30 -20.03 -6.16
CA THR A 21 -20.72 -19.76 -6.40
C THR A 21 -21.44 -21.00 -6.91
N VAL A 22 -20.85 -21.78 -7.81
CA VAL A 22 -21.44 -23.02 -8.35
C VAL A 22 -21.65 -24.08 -7.25
N VAL A 23 -20.70 -24.23 -6.32
CA VAL A 23 -20.83 -25.14 -5.16
C VAL A 23 -21.53 -24.51 -3.95
N ASN A 24 -22.11 -23.31 -4.10
CA ASN A 24 -22.88 -22.61 -3.07
C ASN A 24 -22.11 -22.38 -1.74
N ILE A 25 -20.80 -22.17 -1.85
CA ILE A 25 -19.91 -21.77 -0.73
C ILE A 25 -19.52 -20.29 -0.81
N ARG A 26 -20.12 -19.55 -1.75
CA ARG A 26 -19.95 -18.13 -2.00
C ARG A 26 -21.28 -17.56 -2.49
N ASP A 27 -21.67 -16.40 -1.97
CA ASP A 27 -22.86 -15.69 -2.41
C ASP A 27 -22.59 -15.00 -3.76
N PRO A 28 -23.52 -15.03 -4.74
CA PRO A 28 -23.39 -14.25 -5.98
C PRO A 28 -23.60 -12.74 -5.81
N GLY A 29 -24.23 -12.28 -4.73
CA GLY A 29 -24.59 -10.88 -4.48
C GLY A 29 -23.54 -9.89 -3.91
N PRO A 30 -22.37 -10.29 -3.36
CA PRO A 30 -21.37 -9.34 -2.90
C PRO A 30 -20.67 -8.65 -4.08
N ASN A 31 -20.73 -7.31 -4.09
CA ASN A 31 -19.95 -6.48 -5.00
C ASN A 31 -18.46 -6.49 -4.58
N GLU A 32 -17.58 -5.93 -5.42
CA GLU A 32 -16.14 -5.78 -5.15
C GLU A 32 -15.83 -5.09 -3.80
N TYR A 33 -16.73 -4.22 -3.33
CA TYR A 33 -16.65 -3.56 -2.01
C TYR A 33 -17.24 -4.38 -0.85
N GLY A 34 -18.01 -5.44 -1.14
CA GLY A 34 -18.61 -6.38 -0.19
C GLY A 34 -17.84 -7.70 -0.04
N ASP A 35 -16.85 -7.95 -0.91
CA ASP A 35 -15.93 -9.10 -0.85
C ASP A 35 -14.92 -9.04 0.32
N GLY A 36 -15.13 -8.10 1.24
CA GLY A 36 -14.44 -7.93 2.51
C GLY A 36 -14.72 -9.09 3.47
N ALA A 37 -14.06 -10.21 3.20
CA ALA A 37 -13.53 -11.15 4.16
C ALA A 37 -14.36 -12.43 4.47
N ALA A 38 -15.69 -12.46 4.46
CA ALA A 38 -16.42 -13.65 4.94
C ALA A 38 -16.71 -14.77 3.91
N GLN A 39 -16.16 -14.72 2.69
CA GLN A 39 -16.57 -15.65 1.62
C GLN A 39 -15.40 -16.29 0.90
N PHE A 40 -15.57 -17.57 0.53
CA PHE A 40 -14.61 -18.30 -0.29
C PHE A 40 -14.30 -17.53 -1.59
N PRO A 41 -13.02 -17.41 -2.01
CA PRO A 41 -11.83 -18.05 -1.46
C PRO A 41 -11.10 -17.24 -0.37
N TYR A 42 -11.76 -16.30 0.31
CA TYR A 42 -11.20 -15.49 1.41
C TYR A 42 -10.04 -14.60 0.98
N THR A 43 -10.16 -13.97 -0.19
CA THR A 43 -9.10 -13.17 -0.83
C THR A 43 -8.57 -12.04 0.06
N GLY A 44 -9.44 -11.37 0.83
CA GLY A 44 -9.04 -10.35 1.81
C GLY A 44 -8.15 -10.92 2.92
N TYR A 45 -8.55 -12.05 3.52
CA TYR A 45 -7.74 -12.72 4.55
C TYR A 45 -6.43 -13.28 3.98
N GLN A 46 -6.46 -13.84 2.75
CA GLN A 46 -5.24 -14.25 2.05
C GLN A 46 -4.30 -13.06 1.84
N ALA A 47 -4.82 -11.89 1.47
CA ALA A 47 -4.04 -10.67 1.33
C ALA A 47 -3.30 -10.32 2.64
N TRP A 48 -4.00 -10.36 3.78
CA TRP A 48 -3.39 -10.05 5.08
C TRP A 48 -2.21 -10.98 5.38
N GLY A 49 -2.40 -12.29 5.22
CA GLY A 49 -1.33 -13.27 5.44
C GLY A 49 -0.16 -13.08 4.47
N ALA A 50 -0.45 -12.88 3.19
CA ALA A 50 0.55 -12.70 2.15
C ALA A 50 1.41 -11.44 2.36
N TRP A 51 0.78 -10.29 2.64
CA TRP A 51 1.47 -9.03 2.90
C TRP A 51 2.30 -9.05 4.19
N LEU A 52 1.76 -9.62 5.28
CA LEU A 52 2.51 -9.79 6.53
C LEU A 52 3.71 -10.73 6.35
N THR A 53 3.54 -11.81 5.58
CA THR A 53 4.63 -12.73 5.26
C THR A 53 5.77 -12.03 4.54
N VAL A 54 5.46 -11.17 3.56
CA VAL A 54 6.50 -10.37 2.88
C VAL A 54 7.17 -9.40 3.85
N GLY A 55 6.41 -8.69 4.69
CA GLY A 55 6.97 -7.76 5.68
C GLY A 55 7.92 -8.45 6.65
N ILE A 56 7.53 -9.62 7.16
CA ILE A 56 8.37 -10.45 8.04
C ILE A 56 9.61 -10.96 7.29
N ALA A 57 9.46 -11.42 6.04
CA ALA A 57 10.58 -11.87 5.23
C ALA A 57 11.61 -10.75 4.98
N VAL A 58 11.15 -9.51 4.78
CA VAL A 58 12.02 -8.32 4.66
C VAL A 58 12.79 -8.08 5.95
N ILE A 59 12.15 -8.21 7.12
CA ILE A 59 12.86 -8.10 8.40
C ILE A 59 13.92 -9.20 8.51
N ILE A 60 13.55 -10.46 8.31
CA ILE A 60 14.45 -11.61 8.47
C ILE A 60 15.67 -11.49 7.55
N THR A 61 15.44 -11.22 6.26
CA THR A 61 16.53 -11.06 5.28
C THR A 61 17.32 -9.77 5.48
N GLY A 62 16.69 -8.75 6.04
CA GLY A 62 17.29 -7.46 6.38
C GLY A 62 18.05 -7.43 7.71
N LEU A 63 17.94 -8.47 8.56
CA LEU A 63 18.53 -8.49 9.91
C LEU A 63 20.01 -8.08 9.95
N PRO A 64 20.89 -8.54 9.04
CA PRO A 64 22.29 -8.12 9.03
C PRO A 64 22.45 -6.60 8.83
N TYR A 65 21.62 -6.01 7.97
CA TYR A 65 21.63 -4.56 7.71
C TYR A 65 21.08 -3.77 8.88
N PHE A 66 19.97 -4.22 9.49
CA PHE A 66 19.41 -3.58 10.68
C PHE A 66 20.38 -3.63 11.86
N ARG A 67 21.05 -4.77 12.07
CA ARG A 67 22.08 -4.92 13.10
C ARG A 67 23.25 -3.97 12.86
N ALA A 68 23.81 -3.94 11.66
CA ALA A 68 24.88 -3.01 11.32
C ALA A 68 24.48 -1.54 11.54
N TYR A 69 23.23 -1.18 11.26
CA TYR A 69 22.72 0.17 11.48
C TYR A 69 22.58 0.50 12.98
N ILE A 70 22.06 -0.43 13.77
CA ILE A 70 21.94 -0.30 15.23
C ILE A 70 23.33 -0.20 15.87
N ASP A 71 24.26 -1.07 15.47
CA ASP A 71 25.63 -1.06 15.96
C ASP A 71 26.27 0.31 15.72
N ARG A 72 26.21 0.83 14.48
CA ARG A 72 26.71 2.19 14.15
C ARG A 72 26.04 3.30 14.95
N ALA A 73 24.75 3.18 15.27
CA ALA A 73 24.06 4.19 16.07
C ALA A 73 24.66 4.33 17.48
N PHE A 74 25.06 3.20 18.10
CA PHE A 74 25.64 3.14 19.44
C PHE A 74 27.17 3.30 19.45
N SER A 75 27.90 2.56 18.60
CA SER A 75 29.37 2.59 18.55
C SER A 75 29.96 3.77 17.79
N GLY A 76 29.12 4.53 17.07
CA GLY A 76 29.56 5.54 16.10
C GLY A 76 29.92 4.90 14.75
N ASP A 77 30.28 5.76 13.79
CA ASP A 77 30.63 5.37 12.42
C ASP A 77 32.14 5.60 12.15
N PRO A 78 33.02 4.71 12.63
CA PRO A 78 34.46 4.82 12.42
C PRO A 78 34.86 4.64 10.95
N THR A 79 34.00 4.02 10.14
CA THR A 79 34.23 3.74 8.73
C THR A 79 33.81 4.86 7.78
N GLY A 80 33.09 5.88 8.28
CA GLY A 80 32.47 6.90 7.43
C GLY A 80 31.42 6.32 6.48
N ALA A 81 30.79 5.20 6.83
CA ALA A 81 29.75 4.56 6.03
C ALA A 81 28.47 5.40 5.93
N ASP A 82 28.21 6.26 6.91
CA ASP A 82 27.10 7.20 6.91
C ASP A 82 27.45 8.50 6.15
N ALA A 83 28.68 8.63 5.63
CA ALA A 83 29.07 9.78 4.80
C ALA A 83 28.30 9.76 3.47
N GLY A 84 27.53 10.82 3.23
CA GLY A 84 26.67 10.94 2.04
C GLY A 84 25.26 10.37 2.21
N GLU A 85 24.95 9.73 3.33
CA GLU A 85 23.59 9.30 3.67
C GLU A 85 22.68 10.49 4.02
N ILE A 86 21.35 10.28 4.02
CA ILE A 86 20.39 11.32 4.41
C ILE A 86 20.56 11.67 5.90
N LEU A 87 20.54 10.63 6.74
CA LEU A 87 20.65 10.73 8.18
C LEU A 87 21.75 9.77 8.63
N THR A 88 22.50 10.18 9.63
CA THR A 88 23.40 9.25 10.34
C THR A 88 22.59 8.15 11.01
N ALA A 89 23.21 7.00 11.25
CA ALA A 89 22.54 5.87 11.88
C ALA A 89 21.91 6.23 13.23
N ARG A 90 22.60 7.08 14.00
CA ARG A 90 22.10 7.60 15.28
C ARG A 90 20.86 8.49 15.12
N GLN A 91 20.86 9.40 14.14
CA GLN A 91 19.72 10.28 13.89
C GLN A 91 18.50 9.52 13.41
N ALA A 92 18.68 8.55 12.51
CA ALA A 92 17.58 7.73 12.00
C ALA A 92 17.01 6.81 13.09
N LEU A 93 17.85 6.16 13.90
CA LEU A 93 17.39 5.32 15.01
C LEU A 93 16.67 6.15 16.09
N ALA A 94 17.25 7.28 16.50
CA ALA A 94 16.62 8.17 17.47
C ALA A 94 15.31 8.76 16.93
N GLY A 95 15.29 9.20 15.66
CA GLY A 95 14.09 9.70 15.00
C GLY A 95 12.98 8.65 14.91
N PHE A 96 13.32 7.40 14.59
CA PHE A 96 12.37 6.29 14.58
C PHE A 96 11.80 6.02 15.99
N ILE A 97 12.66 5.89 17.01
CA ILE A 97 12.22 5.61 18.38
C ILE A 97 11.37 6.75 18.93
N VAL A 98 11.84 8.00 18.81
CA VAL A 98 11.11 9.18 19.31
C VAL A 98 9.81 9.37 18.55
N GLY A 99 9.80 9.22 17.22
CA GLY A 99 8.59 9.32 16.41
C GLY A 99 7.57 8.24 16.75
N PHE A 100 8.02 6.98 16.85
CA PHE A 100 7.15 5.85 17.22
C PHE A 100 6.58 6.02 18.63
N ALA A 101 7.42 6.42 19.60
CA ALA A 101 7.00 6.67 20.97
C ALA A 101 6.04 7.87 21.07
N ALA A 102 6.26 8.94 20.30
CA ALA A 102 5.37 10.10 20.25
C ALA A 102 3.99 9.72 19.68
N LEU A 103 3.95 8.95 18.59
CA LEU A 103 2.69 8.43 18.04
C LEU A 103 1.96 7.53 19.03
N CYS A 104 2.66 6.63 19.72
CA CYS A 104 2.07 5.83 20.80
C CYS A 104 1.56 6.72 21.93
N GLY A 105 2.33 7.71 22.34
CA GLY A 105 1.99 8.65 23.41
C GLY A 105 0.73 9.46 23.12
N ILE A 106 0.54 9.91 21.87
CA ILE A 106 -0.69 10.60 21.44
C ILE A 106 -1.90 9.69 21.63
N VAL A 107 -1.82 8.43 21.19
CA VAL A 107 -2.94 7.48 21.27
C VAL A 107 -3.24 7.08 22.71
N VAL A 108 -2.20 6.89 23.53
CA VAL A 108 -2.36 6.61 24.97
C VAL A 108 -2.96 7.81 25.69
N ALA A 109 -2.57 9.04 25.35
CA ALA A 109 -3.16 10.26 25.90
C ALA A 109 -4.64 10.42 25.54
N LEU A 110 -5.09 9.84 24.43
CA LEU A 110 -6.51 9.74 24.06
C LEU A 110 -7.27 8.65 24.83
N GLY A 111 -6.62 7.93 25.75
CA GLY A 111 -7.24 6.93 26.63
C GLY A 111 -7.09 5.47 26.15
N ALA A 112 -6.25 5.20 25.16
CA ALA A 112 -5.96 3.83 24.74
C ALA A 112 -4.98 3.12 25.70
N PRO A 113 -5.09 1.79 25.87
CA PRO A 113 -4.03 1.03 26.54
C PRO A 113 -2.76 0.99 25.68
N VAL A 114 -1.58 1.00 26.32
CA VAL A 114 -0.26 1.12 25.66
C VAL A 114 -0.02 0.06 24.58
N TRP A 115 -0.53 -1.15 24.78
CA TRP A 115 -0.33 -2.24 23.82
C TRP A 115 -0.99 -1.97 22.47
N LEU A 116 -2.11 -1.26 22.44
CA LEU A 116 -2.94 -1.06 21.25
C LEU A 116 -2.20 -0.28 20.15
N PRO A 117 -1.68 0.95 20.39
CA PRO A 117 -0.93 1.67 19.36
C PRO A 117 0.38 0.96 19.00
N VAL A 118 1.03 0.26 19.95
CA VAL A 118 2.27 -0.48 19.68
C VAL A 118 2.03 -1.59 18.64
N ILE A 119 0.98 -2.40 18.83
CA ILE A 119 0.64 -3.46 17.86
C ILE A 119 0.15 -2.85 16.54
N PHE A 120 -0.73 -1.84 16.59
CA PHE A 120 -1.27 -1.20 15.39
C PHE A 120 -0.17 -0.61 14.51
N LEU A 121 0.73 0.18 15.10
CA LEU A 121 1.85 0.80 14.39
C LEU A 121 2.90 -0.25 13.97
N GLY A 122 3.09 -1.32 14.75
CA GLY A 122 3.93 -2.45 14.37
C GLY A 122 3.44 -3.14 13.09
N ILE A 123 2.14 -3.42 12.99
CA ILE A 123 1.52 -3.95 11.77
C ILE A 123 1.67 -2.96 10.62
N TYR A 124 1.46 -1.66 10.86
CA TYR A 124 1.65 -0.62 9.85
C TYR A 124 3.09 -0.61 9.31
N VAL A 125 4.11 -0.67 10.17
CA VAL A 125 5.52 -0.73 9.77
C VAL A 125 5.80 -1.98 8.93
N LEU A 126 5.23 -3.14 9.30
CA LEU A 126 5.35 -4.37 8.49
C LEU A 126 4.77 -4.20 7.09
N ILE A 127 3.59 -3.59 6.98
CA ILE A 127 2.94 -3.29 5.69
C ILE A 127 3.80 -2.31 4.88
N MET A 128 4.33 -1.25 5.51
CA MET A 128 5.20 -0.27 4.85
C MET A 128 6.51 -0.89 4.35
N LEU A 129 7.12 -1.79 5.12
CA LEU A 129 8.31 -2.53 4.69
C LEU A 129 8.01 -3.44 3.50
N ALA A 130 6.89 -4.18 3.56
CA ALA A 130 6.45 -5.03 2.47
C ALA A 130 6.17 -4.21 1.21
N LEU A 131 5.46 -3.08 1.33
CA LEU A 131 5.15 -2.19 0.22
C LEU A 131 6.41 -1.58 -0.39
N SER A 132 7.31 -1.07 0.44
CA SER A 132 8.60 -0.52 -0.03
C SER A 132 9.43 -1.56 -0.75
N ARG A 133 9.42 -2.82 -0.28
CA ARG A 133 10.09 -3.93 -0.98
C ARG A 133 9.42 -4.23 -2.31
N MET A 134 8.09 -4.28 -2.35
CA MET A 134 7.35 -4.57 -3.57
C MET A 134 7.55 -3.51 -4.63
N GLU A 135 7.54 -2.23 -4.27
CA GLU A 135 7.85 -1.14 -5.21
C GLU A 135 9.31 -1.15 -5.68
N ALA A 136 10.25 -1.54 -4.81
CA ALA A 136 11.65 -1.63 -5.18
C ALA A 136 11.92 -2.82 -6.13
N GLU A 137 11.24 -3.95 -5.94
CA GLU A 137 11.41 -5.16 -6.77
C GLU A 137 10.58 -5.12 -8.06
N THR A 138 9.38 -4.58 -7.99
CA THR A 138 8.38 -4.61 -9.05
C THR A 138 7.87 -3.20 -9.25
N ALA A 139 7.79 -2.71 -10.49
CA ALA A 139 7.13 -1.46 -10.75
C ALA A 139 5.63 -1.64 -10.45
N VAL A 140 5.22 -1.37 -9.20
CA VAL A 140 3.84 -1.47 -8.74
C VAL A 140 3.05 -0.36 -9.41
N LEU A 141 1.96 -0.73 -10.10
CA LEU A 141 1.11 0.23 -10.83
C LEU A 141 0.37 1.18 -9.90
N SER A 142 -0.11 0.65 -8.78
CA SER A 142 -0.79 1.43 -7.75
C SER A 142 -0.63 0.72 -6.42
N PRO A 143 -0.08 1.38 -5.39
CA PRO A 143 0.02 0.83 -4.06
C PRO A 143 -1.30 0.98 -3.29
N LEU A 144 -2.45 0.90 -3.98
CA LEU A 144 -3.75 0.85 -3.31
C LEU A 144 -3.97 -0.54 -2.72
N LEU A 145 -3.49 -0.75 -1.49
CA LEU A 145 -3.89 -1.92 -0.70
C LEU A 145 -5.28 -1.69 -0.11
N ALA A 146 -6.30 -1.88 -0.93
CA ALA A 146 -7.67 -1.92 -0.42
C ALA A 146 -7.78 -3.05 0.61
N TRP A 147 -8.27 -2.71 1.81
CA TRP A 147 -8.61 -3.67 2.87
C TRP A 147 -7.45 -4.39 3.57
N VAL A 148 -6.19 -4.10 3.25
CA VAL A 148 -5.03 -4.57 4.04
C VAL A 148 -4.58 -3.45 4.95
N SER A 149 -5.19 -3.36 6.12
CA SER A 149 -4.88 -2.30 7.08
C SER A 149 -4.80 -2.82 8.51
N PRO A 150 -4.03 -2.17 9.39
CA PRO A 150 -3.92 -2.54 10.79
C PRO A 150 -5.26 -2.68 11.50
N GLN A 151 -6.22 -1.77 11.26
CA GLN A 151 -7.56 -1.82 11.83
C GLN A 151 -8.33 -3.07 11.39
N ALA A 152 -8.24 -3.46 10.12
CA ALA A 152 -8.94 -4.62 9.60
C ALA A 152 -8.31 -5.92 10.12
N ILE A 153 -6.97 -6.01 10.13
CA ILE A 153 -6.24 -7.17 10.64
C ILE A 153 -6.50 -7.36 12.14
N LEU A 154 -6.38 -6.29 12.92
CA LEU A 154 -6.51 -6.37 14.39
C LEU A 154 -7.93 -6.78 14.80
N THR A 155 -8.95 -6.12 14.24
CA THR A 155 -10.36 -6.44 14.53
C THR A 155 -10.80 -7.78 13.94
N GLY A 156 -10.23 -8.21 12.82
CA GLY A 156 -10.53 -9.50 12.20
C GLY A 156 -9.91 -10.71 12.92
N VAL A 157 -8.66 -10.57 13.39
CA VAL A 157 -7.93 -11.66 14.09
C VAL A 157 -8.44 -11.85 15.52
N ALA A 158 -8.59 -10.77 16.27
CA ALA A 158 -9.06 -10.85 17.66
C ALA A 158 -10.60 -10.89 17.76
N GLY A 159 -11.32 -10.55 16.68
CA GLY A 159 -12.76 -10.33 16.71
C GLY A 159 -13.10 -9.00 17.39
N THR A 160 -14.15 -8.32 16.94
CA THR A 160 -14.55 -7.03 17.51
C THR A 160 -15.08 -7.16 18.93
N ALA A 161 -15.61 -8.33 19.31
CA ALA A 161 -16.09 -8.62 20.67
C ALA A 161 -14.96 -8.71 21.72
N ALA A 162 -13.69 -8.85 21.31
CA ALA A 162 -12.55 -8.89 22.23
C ALA A 162 -12.09 -7.51 22.70
N PHE A 163 -12.60 -6.43 22.09
CA PHE A 163 -12.21 -5.05 22.39
C PHE A 163 -13.32 -4.32 23.12
N SER A 164 -12.95 -3.45 24.05
CA SER A 164 -13.85 -2.46 24.63
C SER A 164 -14.28 -1.40 23.61
N HIS A 165 -15.39 -0.71 23.88
CA HIS A 165 -15.86 0.39 23.03
C HIS A 165 -14.80 1.49 22.87
N THR A 166 -14.03 1.77 23.92
CA THR A 166 -12.92 2.72 23.89
C THR A 166 -11.83 2.24 22.92
N GLU A 167 -11.39 0.98 23.01
CA GLU A 167 -10.37 0.44 22.12
C GLU A 167 -10.81 0.46 20.65
N LEU A 168 -12.06 0.07 20.36
CA LEU A 168 -12.62 0.15 19.00
C LEU A 168 -12.65 1.59 18.47
N THR A 169 -13.03 2.55 19.32
CA THR A 169 -13.02 3.97 18.96
C THR A 169 -11.61 4.46 18.61
N GLN A 170 -10.59 4.00 19.36
CA GLN A 170 -9.19 4.35 19.11
C GLN A 170 -8.64 3.70 17.83
N ILE A 171 -9.00 2.43 17.57
CA ILE A 171 -8.67 1.75 16.31
C ILE A 171 -9.27 2.50 15.11
N ALA A 172 -10.53 2.91 15.20
CA ALA A 172 -11.19 3.71 14.16
C ALA A 172 -10.50 5.07 13.99
N SER A 173 -10.21 5.77 15.10
CA SER A 173 -9.52 7.06 15.07
C SER A 173 -8.14 6.99 14.42
N LEU A 174 -7.45 5.85 14.50
CA LEU A 174 -6.15 5.64 13.86
C LEU A 174 -6.23 5.34 12.34
N SER A 175 -7.42 5.20 11.78
CA SER A 175 -7.58 4.77 10.39
C SER A 175 -7.31 5.87 9.36
N TRP A 176 -7.16 7.14 9.77
CA TRP A 176 -7.08 8.28 8.84
C TRP A 176 -5.90 8.26 7.86
N PHE A 177 -4.78 7.61 8.21
CA PHE A 177 -3.56 7.60 7.38
C PHE A 177 -3.29 6.28 6.65
N ASN A 178 -4.17 5.28 6.78
CA ASN A 178 -3.90 3.92 6.33
C ASN A 178 -5.10 3.22 5.65
N LEU A 179 -6.14 3.98 5.30
CA LEU A 179 -7.21 3.52 4.41
C LEU A 179 -6.75 3.38 2.96
N ASP A 180 -5.71 4.13 2.58
CA ASP A 180 -5.15 4.19 1.24
C ASP A 180 -3.64 4.44 1.33
N TYR A 181 -2.85 3.72 0.54
CA TYR A 181 -1.38 3.81 0.57
C TYR A 181 -0.78 4.41 -0.70
N ARG A 182 -1.59 5.00 -1.61
CA ARG A 182 -1.12 5.72 -2.81
C ARG A 182 -0.18 6.88 -2.49
N ALA A 183 -0.38 7.52 -1.35
CA ALA A 183 0.47 8.59 -0.84
C ALA A 183 1.43 8.11 0.28
N ALA A 184 1.73 6.81 0.36
CA ALA A 184 2.61 6.29 1.40
C ALA A 184 4.02 6.89 1.28
N ALA A 185 4.49 7.49 2.38
CA ALA A 185 5.74 8.24 2.37
C ALA A 185 6.99 7.35 2.22
N MET A 186 7.03 6.17 2.88
CA MET A 186 8.25 5.35 2.95
C MET A 186 8.72 4.83 1.57
N PRO A 187 7.86 4.24 0.72
CA PRO A 187 8.26 3.81 -0.62
C PRO A 187 8.68 4.98 -1.51
N GLN A 188 7.94 6.10 -1.46
CA GLN A 188 8.24 7.30 -2.25
C GLN A 188 9.60 7.91 -1.89
N GLN A 189 9.92 7.99 -0.60
CA GLN A 189 11.21 8.45 -0.11
C GLN A 189 12.35 7.52 -0.56
N LEU A 190 12.11 6.20 -0.56
CA LEU A 190 13.07 5.22 -1.08
C LEU A 190 13.35 5.41 -2.57
N GLN A 191 12.32 5.65 -3.39
CA GLN A 191 12.49 5.92 -4.81
C GLN A 191 13.28 7.22 -5.05
N ALA A 192 13.00 8.27 -4.29
CA ALA A 192 13.74 9.54 -4.35
C ALA A 192 15.23 9.35 -4.03
N MET A 193 15.55 8.53 -3.00
CA MET A 193 16.93 8.16 -2.67
C MET A 193 17.64 7.48 -3.83
N VAL A 194 16.99 6.46 -4.43
CA VAL A 194 17.56 5.71 -5.55
C VAL A 194 17.76 6.61 -6.77
N ALA A 195 16.82 7.51 -7.05
CA ALA A 195 16.93 8.46 -8.16
C ALA A 195 18.14 9.39 -8.01
N LEU A 196 18.34 9.99 -6.83
CA LEU A 196 19.48 10.87 -6.57
C LEU A 196 20.82 10.13 -6.64
N ARG A 197 20.88 8.89 -6.12
CA ARG A 197 22.09 8.06 -6.25
C ARG A 197 22.40 7.74 -7.71
N ARG A 198 21.40 7.43 -8.53
CA ARG A 198 21.56 7.22 -9.98
C ARG A 198 21.98 8.50 -10.72
N ALA A 199 21.62 9.67 -10.19
CA ALA A 199 22.10 10.96 -10.67
C ALA A 199 23.50 11.34 -10.15
N ASN A 200 24.23 10.41 -9.50
CA ASN A 200 25.56 10.63 -8.91
C ASN A 200 25.61 11.72 -7.83
N VAL A 201 24.48 12.00 -7.16
CA VAL A 201 24.46 12.88 -5.99
C VAL A 201 25.12 12.16 -4.83
N ARG A 202 26.28 12.69 -4.39
CA ARG A 202 27.09 12.08 -3.32
C ARG A 202 26.60 12.41 -1.91
N GLN A 203 25.97 13.56 -1.71
CA GLN A 203 25.51 14.03 -0.40
C GLN A 203 23.99 14.12 -0.36
N LEU A 204 23.35 13.20 0.36
CA LEU A 204 21.90 13.15 0.48
C LEU A 204 21.35 13.86 1.73
N SER A 205 22.20 14.35 2.63
CA SER A 205 21.75 14.96 3.89
C SER A 205 20.76 16.12 3.76
N PRO A 206 20.83 17.01 2.73
CA PRO A 206 19.81 18.05 2.57
C PRO A 206 18.41 17.51 2.31
N LEU A 207 18.30 16.28 1.79
CA LEU A 207 17.04 15.65 1.45
C LEU A 207 16.12 15.47 2.67
N ALA A 208 16.68 15.20 3.86
CA ALA A 208 15.87 15.11 5.08
C ALA A 208 15.11 16.42 5.34
N GLY A 209 15.81 17.56 5.30
CA GLY A 209 15.20 18.86 5.51
C GLY A 209 14.15 19.19 4.44
N VAL A 210 14.43 18.87 3.18
CA VAL A 210 13.49 19.07 2.07
C VAL A 210 12.23 18.21 2.24
N LEU A 211 12.37 16.94 2.61
CA LEU A 211 11.25 16.03 2.84
C LEU A 211 10.41 16.43 4.06
N MET A 212 11.05 16.90 5.13
CA MET A 212 10.34 17.40 6.32
C MET A 212 9.59 18.70 6.00
N LEU A 213 10.23 19.63 5.29
CA LEU A 213 9.61 20.88 4.87
C LEU A 213 8.44 20.63 3.90
N SER A 214 8.62 19.76 2.91
CA SER A 214 7.55 19.42 1.96
C SER A 214 6.37 18.75 2.65
N GLY A 215 6.63 17.86 3.61
CA GLY A 215 5.59 17.26 4.45
C GLY A 215 4.84 18.29 5.28
N ALA A 216 5.55 19.21 5.95
CA ALA A 216 4.94 20.27 6.75
C ALA A 216 4.08 21.21 5.90
N VAL A 217 4.62 21.69 4.78
CA VAL A 217 3.87 22.54 3.83
C VAL A 217 2.67 21.78 3.28
N GLY A 218 2.85 20.52 2.88
CA GLY A 218 1.76 19.68 2.35
C GLY A 218 0.63 19.49 3.35
N ILE A 219 0.93 19.20 4.61
CA ILE A 219 -0.08 19.05 5.68
C ILE A 219 -0.84 20.36 5.89
N VAL A 220 -0.12 21.48 6.07
CA VAL A 220 -0.74 22.79 6.31
C VAL A 220 -1.60 23.21 5.12
N SER A 221 -1.09 23.06 3.90
CA SER A 221 -1.84 23.37 2.68
C SER A 221 -3.08 22.49 2.54
N CYS A 222 -2.96 21.15 2.70
CA CYS A 222 -4.13 20.26 2.58
C CYS A 222 -5.22 20.63 3.60
N VAL A 223 -4.86 20.84 4.87
CA VAL A 223 -5.84 21.21 5.90
C VAL A 223 -6.55 22.51 5.56
N LEU A 224 -5.80 23.55 5.16
CA LEU A 224 -6.40 24.85 4.85
C LEU A 224 -7.28 24.80 3.60
N PHE A 225 -6.79 24.20 2.50
CA PHE A 225 -7.52 24.16 1.24
C PHE A 225 -8.71 23.20 1.28
N ASP A 226 -8.57 22.00 1.86
CA ASP A 226 -9.69 21.06 1.94
C ASP A 226 -10.82 21.61 2.84
N LEU A 227 -10.48 22.21 3.99
CA LEU A 227 -11.49 22.87 4.83
C LEU A 227 -12.15 24.03 4.09
N GLN A 228 -11.38 24.90 3.43
CA GLN A 228 -11.94 26.00 2.65
C GLN A 228 -12.90 25.49 1.57
N LEU A 229 -12.52 24.45 0.81
CA LEU A 229 -13.36 23.87 -0.23
C LEU A 229 -14.64 23.28 0.34
N TYR A 230 -14.56 22.55 1.47
CA TYR A 230 -15.74 21.97 2.12
C TYR A 230 -16.69 23.02 2.68
N TYR A 231 -16.20 24.14 3.22
CA TYR A 231 -17.06 25.22 3.72
C TYR A 231 -17.63 26.11 2.61
N THR A 232 -16.91 26.32 1.51
CA THR A 232 -17.34 27.20 0.41
C THR A 232 -18.25 26.51 -0.59
N LEU A 233 -17.91 25.29 -0.99
CA LEU A 233 -18.68 24.51 -1.96
C LEU A 233 -19.74 23.64 -1.29
N GLY A 234 -19.61 23.38 0.02
CA GLY A 234 -20.44 22.47 0.79
C GLY A 234 -20.01 21.02 0.59
N ALA A 235 -19.55 20.35 1.67
CA ALA A 235 -19.03 18.99 1.63
C ALA A 235 -20.02 17.96 1.05
N GLU A 236 -21.30 18.07 1.40
CA GLU A 236 -22.37 17.16 0.98
C GLU A 236 -23.03 17.57 -0.36
N THR A 237 -22.44 18.51 -1.09
CA THR A 237 -22.98 18.95 -2.39
C THR A 237 -22.30 18.21 -3.55
N PRO A 238 -22.93 18.16 -4.74
CA PRO A 238 -22.31 17.61 -5.95
C PRO A 238 -21.04 18.35 -6.41
N ASN A 239 -20.75 19.53 -5.83
CA ASN A 239 -19.57 20.32 -6.16
C ASN A 239 -18.28 19.70 -5.60
N ILE A 240 -18.40 18.83 -4.59
CA ILE A 240 -17.30 18.09 -4.00
C ILE A 240 -17.34 16.64 -4.48
N ASN A 241 -16.17 16.04 -4.68
CA ASN A 241 -16.10 14.61 -4.99
C ASN A 241 -16.53 13.80 -3.74
N GLY A 242 -17.71 13.17 -3.82
CA GLY A 242 -18.30 12.38 -2.73
C GLY A 242 -17.40 11.24 -2.23
N TYR A 243 -16.48 10.72 -3.04
CA TYR A 243 -15.48 9.75 -2.58
C TYR A 243 -14.64 10.31 -1.43
N ARG A 244 -14.26 11.59 -1.46
CA ARG A 244 -13.43 12.21 -0.42
C ARG A 244 -14.16 12.23 0.94
N VAL A 245 -15.43 12.62 0.92
CA VAL A 245 -16.29 12.63 2.12
C VAL A 245 -16.56 11.22 2.61
N THR A 246 -16.84 10.29 1.68
CA THR A 246 -17.04 8.86 1.97
C THR A 246 -15.83 8.28 2.70
N MET A 247 -14.61 8.50 2.18
CA MET A 247 -13.39 7.99 2.79
C MET A 247 -13.17 8.53 4.21
N GLY A 248 -13.52 9.79 4.48
CA GLY A 248 -13.50 10.36 5.83
C GLY A 248 -14.49 9.69 6.80
N ASN A 249 -15.59 9.13 6.29
CA ASN A 249 -16.62 8.45 7.08
C ASN A 249 -16.36 6.94 7.29
N VAL A 250 -15.56 6.29 6.43
CA VAL A 250 -15.28 4.85 6.51
C VAL A 250 -14.88 4.37 7.92
N PRO A 251 -13.97 5.05 8.66
CA PRO A 251 -13.61 4.61 10.00
C PRO A 251 -14.80 4.59 10.97
N TRP A 252 -15.70 5.56 10.83
CA TRP A 252 -16.85 5.73 11.71
C TRP A 252 -17.97 4.76 11.36
N TRP A 253 -18.17 4.45 10.08
CA TRP A 253 -19.08 3.38 9.67
C TRP A 253 -18.58 2.00 10.12
N ASN A 254 -17.28 1.75 10.03
CA ASN A 254 -16.67 0.54 10.57
C ASN A 254 -16.90 0.45 12.08
N LEU A 255 -16.63 1.52 12.82
CA LEU A 255 -16.87 1.59 14.26
C LEU A 255 -18.34 1.33 14.60
N GLN A 256 -19.28 1.97 13.90
CA GLN A 256 -20.70 1.76 14.09
C GLN A 256 -21.05 0.27 13.88
N GLY A 257 -20.53 -0.36 12.84
CA GLY A 257 -20.70 -1.80 12.59
C GLY A 257 -20.13 -2.67 13.70
N TRP A 258 -18.92 -2.37 14.18
CA TRP A 258 -18.26 -3.11 15.26
C TRP A 258 -19.03 -3.03 16.58
N LEU A 259 -19.59 -1.86 16.90
CA LEU A 259 -20.38 -1.63 18.11
C LEU A 259 -21.79 -2.22 18.01
N ALA A 260 -22.43 -2.11 16.85
CA ALA A 260 -23.79 -2.61 16.65
C ALA A 260 -23.84 -4.14 16.57
N GLN A 261 -22.81 -4.78 15.99
CA GLN A 261 -22.72 -6.22 15.84
C GLN A 261 -21.31 -6.73 16.19
N PRO A 262 -20.98 -6.84 17.50
CA PRO A 262 -19.72 -7.44 17.93
C PRO A 262 -19.61 -8.89 17.46
N LYS A 263 -18.49 -9.25 16.84
CA LYS A 263 -18.23 -10.59 16.30
C LYS A 263 -17.08 -11.26 17.06
N PRO A 264 -17.18 -12.56 17.38
CA PRO A 264 -16.04 -13.32 17.88
C PRO A 264 -14.98 -13.49 16.78
N PRO A 265 -13.76 -13.93 17.13
CA PRO A 265 -12.77 -14.39 16.15
C PRO A 265 -13.38 -15.43 15.20
N ASP A 266 -13.09 -15.30 13.91
CA ASP A 266 -13.57 -16.22 12.88
C ASP A 266 -12.44 -17.15 12.41
N ALA A 267 -12.71 -18.45 12.37
CA ALA A 267 -11.78 -19.46 11.86
C ALA A 267 -11.45 -19.25 10.37
N ALA A 268 -12.39 -18.69 9.59
CA ALA A 268 -12.14 -18.34 8.19
C ALA A 268 -11.06 -17.27 8.04
N THR A 269 -10.98 -16.31 8.99
CA THR A 269 -9.89 -15.32 9.06
C THR A 269 -8.53 -16.01 9.11
N PHE A 270 -8.35 -16.92 10.09
CA PHE A 270 -7.10 -17.63 10.26
C PHE A 270 -6.79 -18.55 9.08
N GLY A 271 -7.79 -19.26 8.56
CA GLY A 271 -7.64 -20.14 7.41
C GLY A 271 -7.19 -19.38 6.16
N GLY A 272 -7.83 -18.23 5.86
CA GLY A 272 -7.47 -17.38 4.74
C GLY A 272 -6.07 -16.78 4.89
N MET A 273 -5.73 -16.25 6.07
CA MET A 273 -4.38 -15.73 6.34
C MET A 273 -3.31 -16.81 6.19
N ALA A 274 -3.53 -17.98 6.78
CA ALA A 274 -2.61 -19.11 6.67
C ALA A 274 -2.43 -19.56 5.22
N ALA A 275 -3.51 -19.61 4.43
CA ALA A 275 -3.45 -19.93 3.02
C ALA A 275 -2.63 -18.90 2.22
N GLY A 276 -2.87 -17.60 2.44
CA GLY A 276 -2.12 -16.53 1.78
C GLY A 276 -0.63 -16.55 2.10
N SER A 277 -0.28 -16.76 3.37
CA SER A 277 1.11 -16.95 3.81
C SER A 277 1.72 -18.19 3.18
N ALA A 278 1.03 -19.33 3.19
CA ALA A 278 1.51 -20.59 2.65
C ALA A 278 1.77 -20.49 1.13
N VAL A 279 0.86 -19.89 0.36
CA VAL A 279 1.05 -19.66 -1.08
C VAL A 279 2.24 -18.76 -1.33
N THR A 280 2.40 -17.69 -0.56
CA THR A 280 3.53 -16.76 -0.69
C THR A 280 4.88 -17.46 -0.43
N ILE A 281 4.96 -18.25 0.65
CA ILE A 281 6.15 -19.03 1.01
C ILE A 281 6.44 -20.08 -0.06
N LEU A 282 5.41 -20.81 -0.51
CA LEU A 282 5.53 -21.84 -1.54
C LEU A 282 6.05 -21.25 -2.86
N LEU A 283 5.48 -20.13 -3.33
CA LEU A 283 5.95 -19.46 -4.54
C LEU A 283 7.39 -18.97 -4.40
N THR A 284 7.75 -18.45 -3.22
CA THR A 284 9.13 -18.02 -2.93
C THR A 284 10.09 -19.21 -2.97
N PHE A 285 9.69 -20.35 -2.38
CA PHE A 285 10.47 -21.58 -2.39
C PHE A 285 10.61 -22.18 -3.80
N LEU A 286 9.52 -22.31 -4.54
CA LEU A 286 9.54 -22.85 -5.91
C LEU A 286 10.40 -21.98 -6.82
N ARG A 287 10.28 -20.65 -6.71
CA ARG A 287 11.09 -19.72 -7.51
C ARG A 287 12.59 -19.76 -7.14
N SER A 288 12.96 -20.11 -5.91
CA SER A 288 14.37 -20.25 -5.51
C SER A 288 14.98 -21.60 -5.92
N ARG A 289 14.16 -22.63 -6.18
CA ARG A 289 14.61 -23.98 -6.53
C ARG A 289 14.50 -24.32 -8.01
N ILE A 290 13.51 -23.76 -8.71
CA ILE A 290 13.21 -24.05 -10.11
C ILE A 290 13.60 -22.84 -10.96
N ALA A 291 14.69 -22.99 -11.73
CA ALA A 291 15.13 -21.97 -12.66
C ALA A 291 14.06 -21.71 -13.74
N GLY A 292 13.69 -20.45 -13.93
CA GLY A 292 12.68 -20.06 -14.91
C GLY A 292 11.22 -20.31 -14.48
N PHE A 293 10.97 -20.57 -13.19
CA PHE A 293 9.60 -20.70 -12.69
C PHE A 293 8.77 -19.44 -13.04
N PRO A 294 7.63 -19.58 -13.73
CA PRO A 294 6.96 -18.45 -14.37
C PRO A 294 6.20 -17.56 -13.39
N LEU A 295 5.78 -18.11 -12.23
CA LEU A 295 5.00 -17.39 -11.23
C LEU A 295 5.91 -16.65 -10.24
N SER A 296 5.52 -15.43 -9.88
CA SER A 296 6.23 -14.58 -8.93
C SER A 296 5.46 -14.46 -7.60
N PRO A 297 6.12 -14.63 -6.43
CA PRO A 297 5.49 -14.37 -5.14
C PRO A 297 5.04 -12.91 -5.00
N ALA A 298 5.83 -11.96 -5.52
CA ALA A 298 5.46 -10.54 -5.53
C ALA A 298 4.16 -10.28 -6.31
N ALA A 299 3.98 -10.98 -7.43
CA ALA A 299 2.75 -10.86 -8.22
C ALA A 299 1.54 -11.44 -7.50
N TYR A 300 1.69 -12.51 -6.71
CA TYR A 300 0.59 -13.05 -5.91
C TYR A 300 0.11 -12.01 -4.89
N VAL A 301 1.03 -11.42 -4.14
CA VAL A 301 0.73 -10.38 -3.13
C VAL A 301 0.08 -9.15 -3.77
N LEU A 302 0.57 -8.72 -4.92
CA LEU A 302 -0.02 -7.61 -5.67
C LEU A 302 -1.37 -7.96 -6.30
N SER A 303 -1.61 -9.23 -6.63
CA SER A 303 -2.88 -9.67 -7.24
C SER A 303 -4.08 -9.55 -6.30
N THR A 304 -3.82 -9.42 -4.99
CA THR A 304 -4.84 -9.21 -3.97
C THR A 304 -5.23 -7.74 -3.79
N THR A 305 -4.58 -6.82 -4.51
CA THR A 305 -4.90 -5.40 -4.46
C THR A 305 -6.04 -5.05 -5.43
N TRP A 306 -6.74 -3.95 -5.14
CA TRP A 306 -7.75 -3.39 -6.05
C TRP A 306 -7.16 -3.02 -7.41
N ALA A 307 -5.91 -2.56 -7.44
CA ALA A 307 -5.23 -2.20 -8.67
C ALA A 307 -5.19 -3.36 -9.69
N ASN A 308 -4.97 -4.59 -9.22
CA ASN A 308 -4.99 -5.74 -10.11
C ASN A 308 -6.40 -6.08 -10.61
N GLU A 309 -7.45 -5.75 -9.86
CA GLU A 309 -8.84 -5.92 -10.32
C GLU A 309 -9.20 -4.90 -11.41
N ALA A 310 -8.84 -3.63 -11.21
CA ALA A 310 -9.13 -2.55 -12.14
C ALA A 310 -8.31 -2.64 -13.44
N PHE A 311 -7.04 -3.01 -13.35
CA PHE A 311 -6.07 -2.90 -14.46
C PHE A 311 -5.62 -4.26 -15.03
N TRP A 312 -6.32 -5.37 -14.74
CA TRP A 312 -5.88 -6.71 -15.17
C TRP A 312 -5.70 -6.83 -16.70
N PHE A 313 -6.58 -6.18 -17.47
CA PHE A 313 -6.55 -6.23 -18.93
C PHE A 313 -5.40 -5.39 -19.49
N ASP A 314 -5.15 -4.22 -18.93
CA ASP A 314 -4.01 -3.37 -19.30
C ASP A 314 -2.69 -4.07 -18.98
N LEU A 315 -2.62 -4.75 -17.83
CA LEU A 315 -1.52 -5.61 -17.42
C LEU A 315 -1.25 -6.74 -18.40
N PHE A 316 -2.32 -7.41 -18.85
CA PHE A 316 -2.26 -8.48 -19.82
C PHE A 316 -1.81 -7.97 -21.19
N LEU A 317 -2.34 -6.84 -21.65
CA LEU A 317 -1.97 -6.20 -22.90
C LEU A 317 -0.51 -5.74 -22.87
N ALA A 318 -0.08 -5.09 -21.78
CA ALA A 318 1.31 -4.71 -21.56
C ALA A 318 2.24 -5.93 -21.57
N TRP A 319 1.82 -7.05 -20.99
CA TRP A 319 2.57 -8.30 -21.06
C TRP A 319 2.69 -8.82 -22.49
N ILE A 320 1.61 -8.83 -23.27
CA ILE A 320 1.64 -9.25 -24.69
C ILE A 320 2.58 -8.35 -25.47
N ILE A 321 2.37 -7.03 -25.43
CA ILE A 321 3.18 -6.05 -26.18
C ILE A 321 4.65 -6.23 -25.83
N LYS A 322 4.99 -6.22 -24.53
CA LYS A 322 6.37 -6.43 -24.06
C LYS A 322 6.95 -7.75 -24.54
N SER A 323 6.19 -8.83 -24.45
CA SER A 323 6.63 -10.17 -24.84
C SER A 323 6.88 -10.27 -26.35
N LEU A 324 6.00 -9.70 -27.17
CA LEU A 324 6.17 -9.65 -28.63
C LEU A 324 7.35 -8.76 -29.01
N THR A 325 7.51 -7.58 -28.41
CA THR A 325 8.64 -6.69 -28.64
C THR A 325 9.97 -7.35 -28.30
N LEU A 326 10.06 -8.05 -27.16
CA LEU A 326 11.28 -8.76 -26.77
C LEU A 326 11.53 -10.00 -27.64
N ARG A 327 10.50 -10.77 -27.98
CA ARG A 327 10.64 -12.02 -28.76
C ARG A 327 11.03 -11.75 -30.21
N TYR A 328 10.43 -10.76 -30.86
CA TYR A 328 10.69 -10.48 -32.28
C TYR A 328 11.69 -9.34 -32.52
N GLY A 329 11.90 -8.47 -31.53
CA GLY A 329 12.77 -7.30 -31.64
C GLY A 329 14.03 -7.35 -30.79
N GLY A 330 14.13 -8.28 -29.85
CA GLY A 330 15.22 -8.35 -28.90
C GLY A 330 15.31 -7.11 -27.99
N ILE A 331 16.38 -7.03 -27.21
CA ILE A 331 16.58 -5.95 -26.25
C ILE A 331 16.80 -4.58 -26.92
N ALA A 332 17.36 -4.55 -28.14
CA ALA A 332 17.63 -3.32 -28.87
C ALA A 332 16.34 -2.60 -29.26
N ARG A 333 15.37 -3.31 -29.86
CA ARG A 333 14.07 -2.71 -30.20
C ARG A 333 13.25 -2.37 -28.96
N TYR A 334 13.35 -3.18 -27.90
CA TYR A 334 12.74 -2.83 -26.61
C TYR A 334 13.24 -1.47 -26.10
N ARG A 335 14.57 -1.24 -26.11
CA ARG A 335 15.14 0.05 -25.71
C ARG A 335 14.74 1.19 -26.64
N ALA A 336 14.65 0.94 -27.95
CA ALA A 336 14.18 1.93 -28.92
C ALA A 336 12.70 2.30 -28.75
N ALA A 337 11.88 1.39 -28.21
CA ALA A 337 10.47 1.64 -27.93
C ALA A 337 10.22 2.34 -26.58
N LEU A 338 11.19 2.37 -25.66
CA LEU A 338 11.04 3.02 -24.34
C LEU A 338 10.58 4.48 -24.42
N PRO A 339 11.15 5.35 -25.29
CA PRO A 339 10.70 6.74 -25.40
C PRO A 339 9.23 6.87 -25.79
N PHE A 340 8.70 5.95 -26.61
CA PHE A 340 7.28 5.95 -26.96
C PHE A 340 6.39 5.67 -25.75
N PHE A 341 6.68 4.64 -24.96
CA PHE A 341 5.90 4.32 -23.76
C PHE A 341 6.04 5.38 -22.66
N LEU A 342 7.24 5.94 -22.48
CA LEU A 342 7.44 7.08 -21.59
C LEU A 342 6.66 8.31 -22.08
N GLY A 343 6.59 8.52 -23.39
CA GLY A 343 5.79 9.56 -24.03
C GLY A 343 4.29 9.35 -23.83
N LEU A 344 3.79 8.10 -23.87
CA LEU A 344 2.39 7.78 -23.54
C LEU A 344 2.05 8.14 -22.09
N ILE A 345 2.91 7.75 -21.14
CA ILE A 345 2.74 8.07 -19.72
C ILE A 345 2.77 9.60 -19.52
N LEU A 346 3.76 10.28 -20.10
CA LEU A 346 3.87 11.73 -20.02
C LEU A 346 2.66 12.42 -20.66
N GLY A 347 2.18 11.91 -21.79
CA GLY A 347 1.00 12.42 -22.48
C GLY A 347 -0.25 12.35 -21.59
N ASP A 348 -0.48 11.22 -20.92
CA ASP A 348 -1.61 11.07 -19.98
C ASP A 348 -1.56 12.10 -18.84
N PHE A 349 -0.39 12.28 -18.22
CA PHE A 349 -0.19 13.30 -17.18
C PHE A 349 -0.38 14.73 -17.70
N VAL A 350 0.22 15.06 -18.85
CA VAL A 350 0.17 16.41 -19.43
C VAL A 350 -1.25 16.75 -19.87
N THR A 351 -1.94 15.83 -20.55
CA THR A 351 -3.33 16.03 -20.95
C THR A 351 -4.24 16.19 -19.74
N GLY A 352 -4.11 15.34 -18.72
CA GLY A 352 -4.88 15.45 -17.49
C GLY A 352 -4.63 16.77 -16.74
N ALA A 353 -3.38 17.20 -16.64
CA ALA A 353 -3.03 18.48 -16.00
C ALA A 353 -3.54 19.69 -16.81
N ALA A 354 -3.35 19.68 -18.13
CA ALA A 354 -3.82 20.74 -19.02
C ALA A 354 -5.33 20.86 -19.01
N TRP A 355 -6.05 19.73 -19.00
CA TRP A 355 -7.51 19.71 -18.93
C TRP A 355 -8.02 20.27 -17.61
N ASN A 356 -7.44 19.86 -16.47
CA ASN A 356 -7.79 20.42 -15.16
C ASN A 356 -7.51 21.93 -15.07
N LEU A 357 -6.36 22.38 -15.58
CA LEU A 357 -6.02 23.80 -15.60
C LEU A 357 -6.98 24.61 -16.50
N PHE A 358 -7.33 24.07 -17.67
CA PHE A 358 -8.31 24.69 -18.55
C PHE A 358 -9.68 24.80 -17.87
N GLY A 359 -10.13 23.77 -17.14
CA GLY A 359 -11.37 23.80 -16.36
C GLY A 359 -11.34 24.87 -15.26
N ALA A 360 -10.22 24.96 -14.53
CA ALA A 360 -10.04 25.96 -13.49
C ALA A 360 -10.07 27.41 -14.03
N VAL A 361 -9.48 27.65 -15.20
CA VAL A 361 -9.44 28.99 -15.82
C VAL A 361 -10.76 29.35 -16.51
N SER A 362 -11.39 28.39 -17.21
CA SER A 362 -12.62 28.62 -17.97
C SER A 362 -13.89 28.59 -17.11
N GLY A 363 -13.81 28.05 -15.89
CA GLY A 363 -14.98 27.80 -15.04
C GLY A 363 -15.88 26.67 -15.56
N LEU A 364 -15.46 25.94 -16.59
CA LEU A 364 -16.23 24.84 -17.16
C LEU A 364 -16.04 23.55 -16.36
N THR A 365 -17.14 22.83 -16.13
CA THR A 365 -17.07 21.47 -15.59
C THR A 365 -16.63 20.52 -16.70
N LEU A 366 -15.37 20.11 -16.64
CA LEU A 366 -14.77 19.22 -17.63
C LEU A 366 -14.82 17.76 -17.20
N PHE A 367 -14.69 16.85 -18.17
CA PHE A 367 -14.56 15.41 -17.91
C PHE A 367 -13.36 15.14 -17.01
N ARG A 368 -13.58 14.32 -15.98
CA ARG A 368 -12.54 13.89 -15.06
C ARG A 368 -11.67 12.82 -15.73
N THR A 369 -10.36 12.93 -15.59
CA THR A 369 -9.39 11.94 -16.09
C THR A 369 -9.58 10.55 -15.47
N PHE A 370 -10.14 10.50 -14.25
CA PHE A 370 -10.65 9.28 -13.64
C PHE A 370 -12.15 9.46 -13.37
N PRO A 371 -13.04 8.81 -14.13
CA PRO A 371 -14.46 8.84 -13.83
C PRO A 371 -14.68 8.10 -12.50
N ASN A 372 -15.23 8.80 -11.51
CA ASN A 372 -15.89 8.16 -10.36
C ASN A 372 -17.39 8.31 -10.58
#